data_AF-A0A2M8FFP7-F1
#
_entry.id   AF-A0A2M8FFP7-F1
#
_cell.length_a   1.000
_cell.length_b   1.000
_cell.length_c   1.000
_cell.angle_alpha   90.00
_cell.angle_beta   90.00
_cell.angle_gamma   90.00
#
_symmetry.space_group_name_H-M   'P 1'
#
loop_
_entity.id
_entity.type
_entity.pdbx_description
1 polymer ?
#
loop_
_entity_poly.entity_id
_entity_poly.type
_entity_poly.pdbx_seq_one_letter_code
_entity_poly.pdbx_strand_id
1 'polypeptide(L)' 'MTTSTLISLAVLAKLAFYLLIITYVVFTTILYYHWQNYSMSQAATRSTYLAFFVISLPLLIIMSISVLFI' A
#
# COMPACT_ATOMS: atom_id res chain seq x y z
N MET A 1 5.06 -37.47 -17.17
CA MET A 1 4.90 -36.09 -17.68
C MET A 1 4.83 -35.16 -16.49
N THR A 2 5.88 -34.38 -16.23
CA THR A 2 5.85 -33.30 -15.23
C THR A 2 5.22 -32.08 -15.90
N THR A 3 3.96 -31.79 -15.61
CA THR A 3 3.31 -30.55 -16.03
C THR A 3 3.97 -29.39 -15.29
N SER A 4 4.84 -28.63 -15.95
CA SER A 4 5.28 -27.33 -15.45
C SER A 4 4.06 -26.41 -15.43
N THR A 5 3.56 -26.09 -14.25
CA THR A 5 2.49 -25.10 -14.08
C THR A 5 3.08 -23.71 -14.32
N LEU A 6 2.99 -23.24 -15.57
CA LEU A 6 3.26 -21.85 -15.89
C LEU A 6 2.28 -20.97 -15.09
N ILE A 7 2.81 -20.18 -14.15
CA ILE A 7 2.01 -19.20 -13.42
C ILE A 7 1.54 -18.15 -14.43
N SER A 8 0.23 -17.96 -14.54
CA SER A 8 -0.31 -16.94 -15.44
C SER A 8 0.00 -15.54 -14.92
N LEU A 9 0.20 -14.60 -15.84
CA LEU A 9 0.43 -13.19 -15.51
C LEU A 9 -0.71 -12.61 -14.64
N ALA A 10 -1.95 -13.05 -14.87
CA ALA A 10 -3.12 -12.66 -14.09
C ALA A 10 -3.04 -13.10 -12.62
N VAL A 11 -2.53 -14.31 -12.35
CA VAL A 11 -2.32 -14.79 -10.97
C VAL A 11 -1.25 -13.94 -10.28
N LEU A 12 -0.15 -13.63 -10.97
CA LEU A 12 0.90 -12.78 -10.43
C LEU A 12 0.41 -11.35 -10.14
N ALA A 13 -0.40 -10.78 -11.04
CA ALA A 13 -1.00 -9.46 -10.86
C ALA A 13 -1.93 -9.40 -9.64
N LYS A 14 -2.77 -10.42 -9.42
CA LYS A 14 -3.61 -10.55 -8.22
C LYS A 14 -2.79 -10.62 -6.93
N LEU A 15 -1.71 -11.40 -6.95
CA LEU A 15 -0.81 -11.55 -5.81
C LEU A 15 -0.13 -10.21 -5.46
N ALA A 16 0.37 -9.51 -6.47
CA ALA A 16 0.94 -8.17 -6.29
C ALA A 16 -0.10 -7.17 -5.75
N PHE A 17 -1.33 -7.21 -6.24
CA PHE A 17 -2.42 -6.35 -5.75
C PHE A 17 -2.75 -6.59 -4.28
N TYR A 18 -2.84 -7.85 -3.84
CA TYR A 18 -3.06 -8.14 -2.43
C TYR A 18 -1.89 -7.68 -1.54
N LEU A 19 -0.66 -7.80 -2.02
CA LEU A 19 0.51 -7.26 -1.30
C LEU A 19 0.42 -5.73 -1.17
N LEU A 20 0.04 -5.02 -2.24
CA LEU A 20 -0.16 -3.57 -2.19
C LEU A 20 -1.24 -3.16 -1.19
N ILE A 21 -2.36 -3.89 -1.14
CA ILE A 21 -3.42 -3.68 -0.13
C ILE A 21 -2.84 -3.83 1.28
N ILE A 22 -2.13 -4.93 1.54
CA ILE A 22 -1.53 -5.20 2.87
C ILE A 22 -0.57 -4.06 3.24
N THR A 23 0.30 -3.65 2.32
CA THR A 23 1.22 -2.52 2.53
C THR A 23 0.45 -1.24 2.86
N TYR A 24 -0.58 -0.91 2.09
CA TYR A 24 -1.41 0.27 2.32
C TYR A 24 -2.07 0.26 3.72
N VAL A 25 -2.64 -0.88 4.12
CA VAL A 25 -3.28 -1.04 5.45
C VAL A 25 -2.27 -0.87 6.58
N VAL A 26 -1.10 -1.50 6.47
CA VAL A 26 -0.04 -1.41 7.50
C VAL A 26 0.44 0.02 7.65
N PHE A 27 0.79 0.70 6.55
CA PHE A 27 1.25 2.09 6.61
C PHE A 27 0.18 3.04 7.12
N THR A 28 -1.07 2.87 6.70
CA THR A 28 -2.19 3.67 7.20
C THR A 28 -2.37 3.49 8.71
N THR A 29 -2.26 2.26 9.21
CA THR A 29 -2.37 1.96 10.64
C THR A 29 -1.24 2.61 11.44
N ILE A 30 0.01 2.51 10.96
CA ILE A 30 1.18 3.13 11.59
C ILE A 30 1.04 4.65 11.64
N LEU A 31 0.62 5.26 10.52
CA LEU A 31 0.45 6.71 10.44
C LEU A 31 -0.70 7.19 11.33
N TYR A 32 -1.80 6.44 11.40
CA TYR A 32 -2.89 6.71 12.33
C TYR A 32 -2.43 6.64 13.79
N TYR A 33 -1.65 5.61 14.16
CA TYR A 33 -1.05 5.54 15.49
C TYR A 33 -0.14 6.75 15.76
N HIS A 34 0.71 7.13 14.81
CA HIS A 34 1.57 8.29 14.98
C HIS A 34 0.79 9.59 15.15
N TRP A 35 -0.27 9.75 14.37
CA TRP A 35 -1.18 10.88 14.48
C TRP A 35 -1.78 10.98 15.88
N GLN A 36 -2.33 9.89 16.40
CA GLN A 36 -3.00 9.90 17.70
C GLN A 36 -2.04 10.13 18.88
N ASN A 37 -0.81 9.59 18.82
CA ASN A 37 0.11 9.64 19.96
C ASN A 37 1.08 10.83 19.94
N TYR A 38 1.37 11.40 18.77
CA TYR A 38 2.38 12.46 18.62
C TYR A 38 1.84 13.77 18.02
N SER A 39 0.52 13.91 17.86
CA SER A 39 -0.12 15.14 17.32
C SER A 39 0.09 16.39 18.17
N MET A 40 0.57 16.26 19.41
CA MET A 40 0.90 17.38 20.28
C MET A 40 2.10 18.21 19.77
N SER A 41 2.94 17.64 18.89
CA SER A 41 4.04 18.34 18.24
C SER A 41 3.66 18.73 16.81
N GLN A 42 3.76 20.02 16.49
CA GLN A 42 3.52 20.52 15.13
C GLN A 42 4.50 19.91 14.10
N ALA A 43 5.76 19.68 14.52
CA ALA A 43 6.77 19.06 13.66
C ALA A 43 6.42 17.59 13.34
N ALA A 44 6.00 16.82 14.35
CA ALA A 44 5.57 15.43 14.16
C ALA A 44 4.33 15.35 13.26
N THR A 45 3.33 16.20 13.52
CA THR A 45 2.09 16.31 12.73
C THR A 45 2.37 16.58 11.25
N ARG A 46 3.25 17.54 10.94
CA ARG A 46 3.62 17.87 9.55
C ARG A 46 4.34 16.71 8.87
N SER A 47 5.23 16.03 9.59
CA SER A 47 5.92 14.84 9.09
C SER A 47 4.95 13.70 8.76
N THR A 48 4.00 13.41 9.68
CA THR A 48 2.98 12.38 9.47
C THR A 48 2.09 12.69 8.26
N TYR A 49 1.69 13.95 8.06
CA TYR A 49 0.93 14.34 6.86
C TYR A 49 1.71 14.16 5.56
N LEU A 50 2.99 14.56 5.55
CA LEU A 50 3.82 14.42 4.36
C LEU A 50 4.07 12.94 4.05
N ALA A 51 4.36 12.13 5.07
CA ALA A 51 4.48 10.67 4.92
C ALA A 51 3.18 10.03 4.42
N PHE A 52 2.02 10.44 4.95
CA PHE A 52 0.73 9.97 4.47
C PHE A 52 0.53 10.30 2.98
N PHE A 53 0.81 11.53 2.56
CA PHE A 53 0.65 11.92 1.17
C PHE A 53 1.61 11.18 0.24
N VAL A 54 2.90 11.07 0.61
CA VAL A 54 3.93 10.46 -0.23
C VAL A 54 3.80 8.93 -0.31
N ILE A 55 3.23 8.28 0.70
CA ILE A 55 3.10 6.81 0.71
C ILE A 55 1.71 6.39 0.21
N SER A 56 0.65 6.94 0.78
CA SER A 56 -0.72 6.50 0.51
C SER A 56 -1.16 6.81 -0.93
N LEU A 57 -0.85 8.00 -1.46
CA LEU A 57 -1.29 8.35 -2.82
C LEU A 57 -0.65 7.49 -3.91
N PRO A 58 0.69 7.30 -3.95
CA PRO A 58 1.29 6.41 -4.94
C PRO A 58 0.77 4.98 -4.82
N LEU A 59 0.59 4.46 -3.60
CA LEU A 59 0.00 3.13 -3.39
C LEU A 59 -1.41 3.03 -3.98
N LEU A 60 -2.27 4.02 -3.69
CA LEU A 60 -3.63 4.05 -4.24
C LEU A 60 -3.63 4.16 -5.76
N ILE A 61 -2.76 4.97 -6.36
CA ILE A 61 -2.64 5.10 -7.81
C ILE A 61 -2.21 3.76 -8.44
N ILE A 62 -1.19 3.10 -7.90
CA ILE A 62 -0.72 1.80 -8.40
C ILE A 62 -1.83 0.74 -8.25
N MET A 63 -2.56 0.75 -7.13
CA MET A 63 -3.71 -0.13 -6.91
C MET A 63 -4.84 0.14 -7.91
N SER A 64 -5.20 1.39 -8.15
CA SER A 64 -6.23 1.75 -9.13
C SER A 64 -5.86 1.33 -10.55
N ILE A 65 -4.59 1.52 -10.94
CA ILE A 65 -4.10 1.09 -12.26
C ILE A 65 -4.10 -0.44 -12.37
N SER A 66 -3.67 -1.15 -11.33
CA SER A 66 -3.58 -2.62 -11.36
C SER A 66 -4.94 -3.31 -11.47
N VAL A 67 -6.04 -2.69 -11.02
CA VAL A 67 -7.40 -3.19 -11.26
C VAL A 67 -7.72 -3.34 -12.75
N LEU A 68 -7.10 -2.55 -13.64
CA LEU A 68 -7.32 -2.67 -15.09
C LEU A 68 -6.68 -3.93 -15.71
N PHE A 69 -5.81 -4.63 -14.96
CA PHE A 69 -5.04 -5.78 -15.42
C PHE A 69 -5.38 -7.10 -14.70
N ILE A 70 -6.35 -7.08 -13.78
CA ILE A 70 -6.72 -8.18 -12.88
C ILE A 70 -8.09 -8.74 -13.22
#